data_AF-A0A519Z8H2-F1
#
_entry.id   AF-A0A519Z8H2-F1
#
_cell.length_a   1.000
_cell.length_b   1.000
_cell.length_c   1.000
_cell.angle_alpha   90.00
_cell.angle_beta   90.00
_cell.angle_gamma   90.00
#
_symmetry.space_group_name_H-M   'P 1'
#
loop_
_entity.id
_entity.type
_entity.pdbx_description
1 polymer ?
#
loop_
_entity_poly.entity_id
_entity_poly.type
_entity_poly.pdbx_seq_one_letter_code
_entity_poly.pdbx_strand_id
1 'polypeptide(L)'
;MSARYDGLEFRTPLEAQWAAFFDLVGWRWRMSPAAVDNWRPDFEVCFECSHPACSGSLTLLVAVLPIEKLSDFEGHPCLSRSNRANRGRPQWVADAGAAFGMNPSVTKWKVAGKGSRETFDVHSLVDGADELWAAAGNQVAQLRPCVIR
;
A
#
# COMPACT_ATOMS: atom_id res chain seq x y z
N MET A 1 18.57 -6.52 -4.21
CA MET A 1 19.12 -6.04 -2.93
C MET A 1 17.98 -5.99 -1.94
N SER A 2 18.10 -6.62 -0.77
CA SER A 2 17.15 -6.45 0.33
C SER A 2 17.42 -5.13 1.08
N ALA A 3 16.45 -4.66 1.86
CA ALA A 3 16.57 -3.48 2.70
C ALA A 3 16.00 -3.76 4.10
N ARG A 4 16.42 -2.97 5.09
CA ARG A 4 15.94 -3.09 6.46
C ARG A 4 15.28 -1.80 6.91
N TYR A 5 14.17 -1.94 7.61
CA TYR A 5 13.45 -0.85 8.23
C TYR A 5 12.73 -1.38 9.48
N ASP A 6 12.81 -0.65 10.59
CA ASP A 6 12.23 -1.01 11.89
C ASP A 6 12.49 -2.47 12.35
N GLY A 7 13.72 -2.95 12.18
CA GLY A 7 14.12 -4.32 12.53
C GLY A 7 13.58 -5.42 11.61
N LEU A 8 12.82 -5.07 10.58
CA LEU A 8 12.25 -5.96 9.58
C LEU A 8 13.09 -5.98 8.30
N GLU A 9 13.16 -7.14 7.64
CA GLU A 9 13.88 -7.31 6.38
C GLU A 9 12.90 -7.40 5.20
N PHE A 10 13.08 -6.51 4.24
CA PHE A 10 12.26 -6.36 3.04
C PHE A 10 12.97 -6.92 1.82
N ARG A 11 12.21 -7.43 0.86
CA ARG A 11 12.78 -8.03 -0.36
C ARG A 11 13.38 -6.97 -1.27
N THR A 12 12.81 -5.76 -1.22
CA THR A 12 13.29 -4.62 -2.00
C THR A 12 13.38 -3.37 -1.15
N PRO A 13 14.23 -2.39 -1.53
CA PRO A 13 14.24 -1.09 -0.86
C PRO A 13 12.97 -0.29 -1.06
N LEU A 14 12.25 -0.54 -2.16
CA LEU A 14 10.97 0.10 -2.44
C LEU A 14 9.91 -0.32 -1.41
N GLU A 15 9.84 -1.61 -1.08
CA GLU A 15 8.96 -2.11 0.00
C GLU A 15 9.30 -1.47 1.34
N ALA A 16 10.60 -1.38 1.69
CA ALA A 16 11.04 -0.73 2.93
C ALA A 16 10.68 0.76 2.96
N GLN A 17 10.79 1.46 1.82
CA GLN A 17 10.43 2.88 1.74
C GLN A 17 8.92 3.09 1.88
N TRP A 18 8.11 2.20 1.31
CA TRP A 18 6.67 2.21 1.53
C TRP A 18 6.29 1.96 2.99
N ALA A 19 6.94 1.01 3.66
CA ALA A 19 6.76 0.79 5.10
C ALA A 19 7.07 2.05 5.92
N ALA A 20 8.22 2.68 5.66
CA ALA A 20 8.58 3.95 6.30
C ALA A 20 7.59 5.07 6.02
N PHE A 21 7.08 5.15 4.78
CA PHE A 21 6.05 6.11 4.42
C PHE A 21 4.77 5.89 5.22
N PHE A 22 4.30 4.64 5.34
CA PHE A 22 3.11 4.29 6.12
C PHE A 22 3.22 4.73 7.58
N ASP A 23 4.39 4.56 8.20
CA ASP A 23 4.60 5.03 9.57
C ASP A 23 4.60 6.55 9.68
N LEU A 24 5.17 7.27 8.72
CA LEU A 24 5.15 8.74 8.70
C LEU A 24 3.73 9.31 8.60
N VAL A 25 2.85 8.66 7.83
CA VAL A 25 1.44 9.08 7.69
C VAL A 25 0.52 8.47 8.77
N GLY A 26 1.06 7.69 9.70
CA GLY A 26 0.31 7.07 10.79
C GLY A 26 -0.61 5.92 10.34
N TRP A 27 -0.33 5.30 9.20
CA TRP A 27 -1.08 4.14 8.70
C TRP A 27 -0.54 2.87 9.35
N ARG A 28 -1.44 2.02 9.86
CA ARG A 28 -1.03 0.73 10.41
C ARG A 28 -0.81 -0.26 9.29
N TRP A 29 0.32 -0.94 9.25
CA TRP A 29 0.62 -1.90 8.20
C TRP A 29 1.15 -3.23 8.74
N ARG A 30 0.99 -4.28 7.92
CA ARG A 30 1.57 -5.60 8.15
C ARG A 30 2.17 -6.12 6.85
N MET A 31 3.39 -6.65 6.92
CA MET A 31 4.03 -7.33 5.79
C MET A 31 3.44 -8.70 5.51
N SER A 32 3.51 -9.08 4.24
CA SER A 32 3.23 -10.42 3.74
C SER A 32 1.96 -11.04 4.33
N PRO A 33 0.80 -10.37 4.17
CA PRO A 33 -0.47 -11.00 4.49
C PRO A 33 -0.63 -12.27 3.67
N ALA A 34 -1.53 -13.14 4.12
CA ALA A 34 -1.76 -14.39 3.44
C ALA A 34 -2.23 -14.14 1.99
N ALA A 35 -2.03 -15.13 1.10
CA ALA A 35 -2.35 -14.98 -0.32
C ALA A 35 -3.87 -14.88 -0.56
N VAL A 36 -4.26 -14.01 -1.49
CA VAL A 36 -5.66 -13.73 -1.81
C VAL A 36 -5.95 -14.18 -3.25
N ASP A 37 -6.74 -15.24 -3.35
CA ASP A 37 -7.08 -15.92 -4.62
C ASP A 37 -5.83 -16.29 -5.44
N ASN A 38 -5.54 -15.52 -6.49
CA ASN A 38 -4.49 -15.76 -7.48
C ASN A 38 -3.32 -14.77 -7.36
N TRP A 39 -3.24 -13.98 -6.29
CA TRP A 39 -2.11 -13.09 -6.04
C TRP A 39 -1.76 -13.03 -4.54
N ARG A 40 -0.54 -12.60 -4.24
CA ARG A 40 -0.05 -12.44 -2.87
C ARG A 40 0.23 -10.96 -2.62
N PRO A 41 -0.47 -10.32 -1.67
CA PRO A 41 -0.18 -8.94 -1.32
C PRO A 41 1.15 -8.82 -0.58
N ASP A 42 1.78 -7.66 -0.74
CA ASP A 42 3.03 -7.32 -0.09
C ASP A 42 2.78 -6.69 1.28
N PHE A 43 1.73 -5.86 1.35
CA PHE A 43 1.27 -5.24 2.60
C PHE A 43 -0.24 -5.35 2.79
N GLU A 44 -0.65 -5.38 4.04
CA GLU A 44 -1.99 -5.06 4.50
C GLU A 44 -1.90 -3.72 5.24
N VAL A 45 -2.64 -2.71 4.80
CA VAL A 45 -2.55 -1.34 5.31
C VAL A 45 -3.93 -0.90 5.81
N CYS A 46 -4.02 -0.38 7.01
CA CYS A 46 -5.25 0.05 7.65
C CYS A 46 -5.11 1.48 8.17
N PHE A 47 -6.07 2.34 7.80
CA PHE A 47 -6.11 3.73 8.25
C PHE A 47 -7.56 4.20 8.45
N GLU A 48 -7.71 5.23 9.27
CA GLU A 48 -9.01 5.86 9.50
C GLU A 48 -9.37 6.71 8.29
N CYS A 49 -10.61 6.56 7.83
CA CYS A 49 -11.09 7.26 6.65
C CYS A 49 -12.38 7.99 7.00
N SER A 50 -12.32 9.31 6.92
CA SER A 50 -13.45 10.20 7.23
C SER A 50 -14.39 10.43 6.03
N HIS A 51 -14.16 9.74 4.90
CA HIS A 51 -15.00 9.88 3.72
C HIS A 51 -16.40 9.30 3.95
N PRO A 52 -17.48 9.97 3.50
CA PRO A 52 -18.86 9.49 3.68
C PRO A 52 -19.13 8.10 3.09
N ALA A 53 -18.34 7.70 2.08
CA ALA A 53 -18.39 6.41 1.43
C ALA A 53 -17.78 5.27 2.26
N CYS A 54 -16.99 5.58 3.30
CA CYS A 54 -16.24 4.62 4.09
C CYS A 54 -16.91 4.38 5.46
N SER A 55 -16.74 3.18 6.02
CA SER A 55 -17.32 2.81 7.32
C SER A 55 -16.49 3.27 8.54
N GLY A 56 -15.69 4.34 8.39
CA GLY A 56 -14.81 4.90 9.43
C GLY A 56 -13.35 4.40 9.38
N SER A 57 -13.09 3.20 8.88
CA SER A 57 -11.73 2.67 8.65
C SER A 57 -11.67 1.94 7.31
N LEU A 58 -10.54 2.05 6.61
CA LEU A 58 -10.25 1.33 5.38
C LEU A 58 -9.08 0.38 5.59
N THR A 59 -9.23 -0.86 5.12
CA THR A 59 -8.14 -1.84 5.01
C THR A 59 -7.84 -2.14 3.55
N LEU A 60 -6.61 -1.89 3.12
CA LEU A 60 -6.12 -2.13 1.77
C LEU A 60 -5.16 -3.33 1.75
N LEU A 61 -5.24 -4.14 0.69
CA LEU A 61 -4.20 -5.09 0.32
C LEU A 61 -3.36 -4.49 -0.78
N VAL A 62 -2.09 -4.25 -0.50
CA VAL A 62 -1.19 -3.50 -1.38
C VAL A 62 -0.26 -4.45 -2.13
N ALA A 63 -0.17 -4.25 -3.45
CA ALA A 63 0.91 -4.76 -4.29
C ALA A 63 1.93 -3.64 -4.53
N VAL A 64 3.19 -3.87 -4.16
CA VAL A 64 4.31 -2.97 -4.44
C VAL A 64 5.08 -3.51 -5.64
N LEU A 65 5.02 -2.80 -6.76
CA LEU A 65 5.76 -3.15 -7.97
C LEU A 65 6.70 -2.00 -8.38
N PRO A 66 7.89 -2.29 -8.91
CA PRO A 66 8.83 -1.28 -9.39
C PRO A 66 8.37 -0.73 -10.74
N ILE A 67 7.20 -0.11 -10.75
CA ILE A 67 6.49 0.41 -11.91
C ILE A 67 6.43 1.94 -11.82
N GLU A 68 6.71 2.60 -12.93
CA GLU A 68 6.70 4.06 -13.04
C GLU A 68 5.37 4.62 -13.58
N LYS A 69 4.52 3.77 -14.17
CA LYS A 69 3.27 4.20 -14.80
C LYS A 69 2.09 3.34 -14.36
N LEU A 70 0.97 3.99 -14.04
CA LEU A 70 -0.26 3.28 -13.66
C LEU A 70 -0.80 2.35 -14.75
N SER A 71 -0.51 2.62 -16.02
CA SER A 71 -0.86 1.75 -17.15
C SER A 71 -0.29 0.35 -17.01
N ASP A 72 0.87 0.20 -16.38
CA ASP A 72 1.54 -1.10 -16.29
C ASP A 72 0.92 -1.96 -15.17
N PHE A 73 0.03 -1.39 -14.36
CA PHE A 73 -0.84 -2.13 -13.45
C PHE A 73 -2.15 -2.58 -14.12
N GLU A 74 -2.45 -2.16 -15.37
CA GLU A 74 -3.66 -2.58 -16.07
C GLU A 74 -3.62 -4.09 -16.35
N GLY A 75 -4.45 -4.84 -15.62
CA GLY A 75 -4.48 -6.30 -15.66
C GLY A 75 -3.93 -6.98 -14.39
N HIS A 76 -3.31 -6.23 -13.48
CA HIS A 76 -2.87 -6.81 -12.21
C HIS A 76 -4.07 -7.15 -11.31
N PRO A 77 -4.10 -8.35 -10.67
CA PRO A 77 -5.22 -8.78 -9.82
C PRO A 77 -5.57 -7.81 -8.68
N CYS A 78 -4.61 -7.02 -8.19
CA CYS A 78 -4.83 -6.05 -7.12
C CYS A 78 -5.86 -4.97 -7.49
N LEU A 79 -6.00 -4.60 -8.77
CA LEU A 79 -6.98 -3.58 -9.22
C LEU A 79 -8.34 -4.18 -9.63
N SER A 80 -8.40 -5.50 -9.82
CA SER A 80 -9.62 -6.21 -10.24
C SER A 80 -10.63 -6.33 -9.09
N ARG A 81 -10.17 -6.36 -7.84
CA ARG A 81 -11.02 -6.50 -6.67
C ARG A 81 -11.30 -5.15 -5.99
N SER A 82 -12.48 -4.63 -6.31
CA SER A 82 -13.23 -3.72 -5.44
C SER A 82 -14.49 -4.45 -5.00
N ASN A 83 -14.43 -5.08 -3.82
CA ASN A 83 -15.49 -5.11 -2.80
C ASN A 83 -15.44 -6.30 -1.84
N ARG A 84 -15.79 -5.96 -0.59
CA ARG A 84 -16.50 -6.82 0.36
C ARG A 84 -17.55 -7.66 -0.37
N ALA A 85 -17.23 -8.93 -0.61
CA ALA A 85 -18.22 -9.98 -0.73
C ALA A 85 -17.64 -11.21 -0.06
N ASN A 86 -17.64 -11.16 1.27
CA ASN A 86 -17.53 -12.38 2.02
C ASN A 86 -18.88 -13.09 1.98
N ARG A 87 -19.22 -13.69 0.83
CA ARG A 87 -20.23 -14.75 0.78
C ARG A 87 -19.62 -16.00 1.45
N GLY A 88 -19.46 -15.95 2.77
CA GLY A 88 -19.23 -17.13 3.61
C GLY A 88 -17.80 -17.66 3.81
N ARG A 89 -16.72 -16.88 3.62
CA ARG A 89 -15.33 -17.30 3.94
C ARG A 89 -14.67 -16.44 5.03
N PRO A 90 -14.56 -16.87 6.29
CA PRO A 90 -14.21 -16.02 7.45
C PRO A 90 -12.80 -15.37 7.47
N GLN A 91 -12.04 -15.34 6.38
CA GLN A 91 -10.58 -15.12 6.44
C GLN A 91 -10.06 -13.80 5.85
N TRP A 92 -10.88 -12.99 5.15
CA TRP A 92 -10.38 -11.77 4.49
C TRP A 92 -11.33 -10.58 4.64
N VAL A 93 -10.89 -9.54 5.33
CA VAL A 93 -11.64 -8.29 5.59
C VAL A 93 -10.83 -7.09 5.09
N ALA A 94 -10.48 -7.09 3.80
CA ALA A 94 -9.94 -5.90 3.15
C ALA A 94 -11.04 -5.24 2.32
N ASP A 95 -11.09 -3.92 2.37
CA ASP A 95 -12.08 -3.11 1.64
C ASP A 95 -11.71 -2.97 0.16
N ALA A 96 -10.41 -2.96 -0.17
CA ALA A 96 -9.93 -2.93 -1.56
C ALA A 96 -8.51 -3.50 -1.74
N GLY A 97 -8.20 -3.91 -2.97
CA GLY A 97 -6.82 -4.08 -3.42
C GLY A 97 -6.26 -2.76 -3.96
N ALA A 98 -4.96 -2.55 -3.77
CA ALA A 98 -4.25 -1.34 -4.11
C ALA A 98 -2.95 -1.62 -4.86
N ALA A 99 -2.66 -0.78 -5.85
CA ALA A 99 -1.43 -0.77 -6.61
C ALA A 99 -0.53 0.35 -6.10
N PHE A 100 0.71 0.01 -5.75
CA PHE A 100 1.73 0.94 -5.27
C PHE A 100 2.99 0.79 -6.12
N GLY A 101 3.35 1.86 -6.82
CA GLY A 101 4.49 1.90 -7.73
C GLY A 101 5.75 2.46 -7.09
N MET A 102 6.59 3.07 -7.93
CA MET A 102 7.87 3.67 -7.55
C MET A 102 7.74 4.93 -6.67
N ASN A 103 6.56 5.54 -6.57
CA ASN A 103 6.31 6.77 -5.80
C ASN A 103 4.78 6.97 -5.55
N PRO A 104 4.39 7.95 -4.70
CA PRO A 104 2.99 8.26 -4.39
C PRO A 104 2.11 8.56 -5.60
N SER A 105 2.65 9.14 -6.66
CA SER A 105 1.92 9.45 -7.89
C SER A 105 1.60 8.21 -8.74
N VAL A 106 2.27 7.09 -8.46
CA VAL A 106 1.99 5.78 -9.09
C VAL A 106 1.25 4.89 -8.10
N THR A 107 0.20 5.42 -7.47
CA THR A 107 -0.66 4.66 -6.58
C THR A 107 -2.11 4.70 -7.05
N LYS A 108 -2.84 3.60 -6.84
CA LYS A 108 -4.26 3.53 -7.22
C LYS A 108 -4.98 2.41 -6.49
N TRP A 109 -6.16 2.70 -5.97
CA TRP A 109 -7.11 1.68 -5.53
C TRP A 109 -8.55 2.12 -5.77
N LYS A 110 -9.47 1.16 -5.70
CA LYS A 110 -10.89 1.39 -5.91
C LYS A 110 -11.68 0.85 -4.74
N VAL A 111 -12.39 1.72 -4.05
CA VAL A 111 -13.31 1.35 -2.96
C VAL A 111 -14.73 1.48 -3.52
N ALA A 112 -15.62 0.51 -3.29
CA ALA A 112 -17.04 0.80 -3.49
C ALA A 112 -17.67 1.29 -2.20
N GLY A 113 -18.28 2.46 -2.29
CA GLY A 113 -19.16 3.02 -1.28
C GLY A 113 -20.61 2.61 -1.52
N LYS A 114 -21.53 3.39 -0.92
CA LYS A 114 -22.98 3.24 -1.08
C LYS A 114 -23.43 3.69 -2.48
N GLY A 115 -23.22 2.84 -3.49
CA GLY A 115 -23.71 3.04 -4.86
C GLY A 115 -22.72 3.67 -5.85
N SER A 116 -21.54 4.09 -5.40
CA SER A 116 -20.43 4.58 -6.24
C SER A 116 -19.18 3.70 -6.08
N ARG A 117 -18.39 3.58 -7.15
CA ARG A 117 -16.98 3.15 -7.08
C ARG A 117 -16.11 4.38 -7.18
N GLU A 118 -15.42 4.69 -6.11
CA GLU A 118 -14.50 5.82 -6.06
C GLU A 118 -13.07 5.30 -6.20
N THR A 119 -12.27 6.04 -6.98
CA THR A 119 -10.86 5.76 -7.18
C THR A 119 -10.08 6.73 -6.33
N PHE A 120 -9.10 6.21 -5.60
CA PHE A 120 -8.24 6.98 -4.72
C PHE A 120 -6.77 6.66 -5.01
N ASP A 121 -5.90 7.58 -4.60
CA ASP A 121 -4.45 7.51 -4.66
C ASP A 121 -3.89 8.16 -3.37
N VAL A 122 -2.59 8.04 -3.15
CA VAL A 122 -1.97 8.55 -1.92
C VAL A 122 -2.10 10.07 -1.80
N HIS A 123 -2.03 10.81 -2.91
CA HIS A 123 -2.15 12.28 -2.91
C HIS A 123 -3.55 12.74 -2.54
N SER A 124 -4.59 11.94 -2.80
CA SER A 124 -5.95 12.26 -2.38
C SER A 124 -6.22 12.03 -0.89
N LEU A 125 -5.32 11.33 -0.19
CA LEU A 125 -5.44 11.04 1.25
C LEU A 125 -4.41 11.74 2.13
N VAL A 126 -3.24 12.07 1.58
CA VAL A 126 -2.09 12.55 2.34
C VAL A 126 -1.61 13.87 1.75
N ASP A 127 -1.77 14.94 2.52
CA ASP A 127 -1.17 16.23 2.20
C ASP A 127 0.36 16.15 2.30
N GLY A 128 1.07 16.65 1.29
CA GLY A 128 2.54 16.61 1.27
C GLY A 128 3.14 15.21 1.10
N ALA A 129 2.45 14.34 0.35
CA ALA A 129 2.90 12.96 0.15
C ALA A 129 4.30 12.87 -0.48
N ASP A 130 4.70 13.79 -1.35
CA ASP A 130 6.02 13.77 -1.98
C ASP A 130 7.14 14.11 -1.00
N GLU A 131 6.93 15.08 -0.09
CA GLU A 131 7.88 15.42 0.97
C GLU A 131 8.05 14.26 1.96
N LEU A 132 6.94 13.63 2.35
CA LEU A 132 6.94 12.46 3.22
C LEU A 132 7.60 11.26 2.56
N TRP A 133 7.39 11.07 1.25
CA TRP A 133 8.06 10.03 0.47
C TRP A 133 9.57 10.20 0.42
N ALA A 134 10.05 11.44 0.24
CA ALA A 134 11.46 11.76 0.29
C ALA A 134 12.04 11.50 1.69
N ALA A 135 11.32 11.88 2.75
CA ALA A 135 11.71 11.61 4.13
C ALA A 135 11.81 10.10 4.43
N ALA A 136 10.84 9.31 3.97
CA ALA A 136 10.85 7.84 4.07
C ALA A 136 12.07 7.22 3.38
N GLY A 137 12.40 7.71 2.17
CA GLY A 137 13.58 7.27 1.43
C GLY A 137 14.88 7.52 2.20
N ASN A 138 14.99 8.69 2.83
CA ASN A 138 16.15 9.05 3.65
C ASN A 138 16.28 8.14 4.89
N GLN A 139 15.18 7.82 5.57
CA GLN A 139 15.20 6.90 6.72
C GLN A 139 15.71 5.50 6.31
N VAL A 140 15.18 4.94 5.23
CA VAL A 140 15.61 3.62 4.74
C VAL A 140 17.07 3.63 4.27
N ALA A 141 17.52 4.72 3.64
CA ALA A 141 18.90 4.86 3.21
C ALA A 141 19.89 4.88 4.40
N GLN A 142 19.54 5.55 5.49
CA GLN A 142 20.35 5.63 6.72
C GLN A 142 20.44 4.29 7.46
N LEU A 143 19.43 3.42 7.33
CA LEU A 143 19.41 2.09 7.95
C LEU A 143 20.14 1.02 7.13
N ARG A 144 20.63 1.35 5.93
CA ARG A 144 21.54 0.46 5.21
C ARG A 144 22.87 0.42 5.97
N PRO A 145 23.43 -0.76 6.27
CA PRO A 145 24.76 -0.81 6.85
C PRO A 145 25.70 -0.07 5.91
N CYS A 146 26.33 0.97 6.44
CA CYS A 146 27.42 1.66 5.76
C CYS A 146 28.46 0.58 5.45
N VAL A 147 28.54 0.16 4.19
CA VAL A 147 29.63 -0.70 3.73
C VAL A 147 30.84 0.23 3.66
N ILE A 148 31.46 0.45 4.82
CA ILE A 148 32.81 1.02 4.88
C ILE A 148 33.68 -0.03 4.19
N ARG A 149 34.15 0.32 3.00
CA ARG A 149 35.04 -0.51 2.18
C ARG A 149 36.47 -0.08 2.41
#